data_AF-A0A6J8D8Q9-F1
#
_entry.id   AF-A0A6J8D8Q9-F1
#
_cell.length_a   1.000
_cell.length_b   1.000
_cell.length_c   1.000
_cell.angle_alpha   90.00
_cell.angle_beta   90.00
_cell.angle_gamma   90.00
#
_symmetry.space_group_name_H-M   'P 1'
#
loop_
_entity.id
_entity.type
_entity.pdbx_description
1 polymer ?
#
loop_
_entity_poly.entity_id
_entity_poly.type
_entity_poly.pdbx_seq_one_letter_code
_entity_poly.pdbx_strand_id
1 'polypeptide(L)'
;MSFRMTETYHKSFRMTAKHPIISLKYIGTNNKTVIVSSLRFCEEHSEDVIKAYCVDHSKPLCTLYVTLSHRKCDDVIKIEKAASGIRKSQKAMELYTELKETSKQLSEIIRDGKNHLTDFEKEAQAILTKVRTIKDNIVKHLNKSEEQIKEVIIKSKKEAVLKLSEKSTDLESLKGTVDNWITLFDTGLQHGSEIQCLLEINRINENKEIFETNDIAEEFAKQVAVIGVVKLVETNKNCPKLSIGKTINFHTGNINVIKSIDLNGKCVYLSGLFMKDELIMTHSQKSSALKYSHKGDCLAELKLPNSPYDINQINGTKAAVSTSSKTFFIINMHDLTLCHSVANQHPVHGLSHVNGEFILARDHTLTWIDAFTGFKNEQAATNEDSFYLYAKDRNDYISQPQNAYDTQPLKFIINSICFMCTRSDVL
;
A
#
# COMPACT_ATOMS: atom_id res chain seq x y z
N MET A 1 -47.21 -18.51 -18.23
CA MET A 1 -46.68 -17.22 -18.73
C MET A 1 -47.73 -16.14 -18.51
N SER A 2 -47.59 -15.30 -17.49
CA SER A 2 -48.54 -14.21 -17.20
C SER A 2 -47.96 -12.90 -17.71
N PHE A 3 -48.65 -12.29 -18.68
CA PHE A 3 -48.25 -11.07 -19.37
C PHE A 3 -48.37 -9.85 -18.43
N ARG A 4 -47.24 -9.32 -17.95
CA ARG A 4 -47.16 -7.92 -17.50
C ARG A 4 -46.95 -7.02 -18.72
N MET A 5 -48.02 -6.71 -19.45
CA MET A 5 -47.99 -5.60 -20.41
C MET A 5 -48.11 -4.29 -19.63
N THR A 6 -47.05 -3.47 -19.66
CA THR A 6 -47.11 -2.10 -19.16
C THR A 6 -47.87 -1.22 -20.16
N GLU A 7 -48.43 -0.09 -19.70
CA GLU A 7 -49.30 0.81 -20.47
C GLU A 7 -48.70 1.25 -21.82
N THR A 8 -47.37 1.35 -21.89
CA THR A 8 -46.60 1.65 -23.10
C THR A 8 -46.67 0.55 -24.17
N TYR A 9 -46.69 -0.73 -23.78
CA TYR A 9 -46.84 -1.86 -24.72
C TYR A 9 -48.28 -2.04 -25.19
N HIS A 10 -49.24 -1.67 -24.33
CA HIS A 10 -50.66 -1.80 -24.66
C HIS A 10 -51.13 -0.76 -25.69
N LYS A 11 -50.53 0.45 -25.69
CA LYS A 11 -50.81 1.53 -26.67
C LYS A 11 -50.11 1.32 -28.01
N SER A 12 -49.05 0.52 -28.08
CA SER A 12 -48.26 0.30 -29.31
C SER A 12 -48.83 -0.81 -30.21
N PHE A 13 -49.73 -1.65 -29.72
CA PHE A 13 -50.42 -2.67 -30.53
C PHE A 13 -51.84 -2.23 -30.95
N ARG A 14 -52.04 -2.00 -32.25
CA ARG A 14 -53.35 -1.59 -32.83
C ARG A 14 -54.51 -2.55 -32.50
N MET A 15 -54.23 -3.84 -32.27
CA MET A 15 -55.25 -4.84 -31.94
C MET A 15 -55.80 -4.71 -30.51
N THR A 16 -54.99 -4.24 -29.56
CA THR A 16 -55.40 -4.07 -28.15
C THR A 16 -55.86 -2.64 -27.84
N ALA A 17 -55.62 -1.69 -28.74
CA ALA A 17 -55.92 -0.26 -28.55
C ALA A 17 -57.42 0.13 -28.52
N LYS A 18 -58.34 -0.82 -28.74
CA LYS A 18 -59.79 -0.54 -28.86
C LYS A 18 -60.54 -0.44 -27.53
N HIS A 19 -59.88 -0.63 -26.39
CA HIS A 19 -60.52 -0.49 -25.09
C HIS A 19 -59.79 0.54 -24.20
N PRO A 20 -60.52 1.33 -23.40
CA PRO A 20 -59.94 2.29 -22.48
C PRO A 20 -59.19 1.55 -21.36
N ILE A 21 -57.89 1.84 -21.23
CA ILE A 21 -57.09 1.40 -20.09
C ILE A 21 -57.39 2.35 -18.94
N ILE A 22 -58.04 1.84 -17.90
CA ILE A 22 -58.36 2.62 -16.70
C ILE A 22 -57.38 2.22 -15.59
N SER A 23 -56.70 3.21 -15.00
CA SER A 23 -55.83 2.99 -13.85
C SER A 23 -56.66 2.55 -12.63
N LEU A 24 -56.21 1.53 -11.90
CA LEU A 24 -56.83 1.12 -10.64
C LEU A 24 -56.89 2.27 -9.61
N LYS A 25 -55.94 3.22 -9.67
CA LYS A 25 -55.98 4.44 -8.85
C LYS A 25 -57.15 5.36 -9.21
N TYR A 26 -57.52 5.43 -10.49
CA TYR A 26 -58.64 6.23 -10.99
C TYR A 26 -60.00 5.66 -10.57
N ILE A 27 -60.11 4.34 -10.49
CA ILE A 27 -61.31 3.64 -9.99
C ILE A 27 -61.51 3.88 -8.49
N GLY A 28 -60.43 3.95 -7.71
CA GLY A 28 -60.49 4.18 -6.26
C GLY A 28 -60.89 5.60 -5.84
N THR A 29 -60.66 6.61 -6.69
CA THR A 29 -60.99 8.03 -6.40
C THR A 29 -62.34 8.49 -6.98
N ASN A 30 -62.78 7.93 -8.10
CA ASN A 30 -64.11 8.22 -8.68
C ASN A 30 -65.09 7.08 -8.36
N ASN A 31 -65.70 7.14 -7.18
CA ASN A 31 -66.69 6.17 -6.66
C ASN A 31 -68.03 6.12 -7.42
N LYS A 32 -68.11 6.64 -8.65
CA LYS A 32 -69.31 6.60 -9.48
C LYS A 32 -68.95 5.91 -10.79
N THR A 33 -69.65 4.81 -11.08
CA THR A 33 -69.76 4.14 -12.40
C THR A 33 -68.61 3.27 -12.91
N VAL A 34 -68.08 2.33 -12.12
CA VAL A 34 -67.66 1.01 -12.66
C VAL A 34 -67.98 -0.10 -11.64
N ILE A 35 -69.25 -0.25 -11.25
CA ILE A 35 -69.74 -1.59 -10.92
C ILE A 35 -70.07 -2.17 -12.28
N VAL A 36 -69.10 -2.79 -12.95
CA VAL A 36 -69.48 -3.75 -13.99
C VAL A 36 -70.20 -4.84 -13.21
N SER A 37 -71.53 -4.83 -13.24
CA SER A 37 -72.34 -6.02 -12.98
C SER A 37 -72.06 -7.01 -14.11
N SER A 38 -70.80 -7.44 -14.24
CA SER A 38 -70.40 -8.46 -15.17
C SER A 38 -70.98 -9.74 -14.61
N LEU A 39 -72.12 -10.17 -15.16
CA LEU A 39 -72.53 -11.55 -15.03
C LEU A 39 -71.34 -12.40 -15.48
N ARG A 40 -70.79 -13.19 -14.56
CA ARG A 40 -69.70 -14.12 -14.87
C ARG A 40 -70.35 -15.45 -15.25
N PHE A 41 -70.06 -15.89 -16.46
CA PHE A 41 -70.54 -17.17 -16.98
C PHE A 41 -69.67 -18.32 -16.46
N CYS A 42 -70.26 -19.51 -16.39
CA CYS A 42 -69.54 -20.71 -16.00
C CYS A 42 -68.54 -21.11 -17.09
N GLU A 43 -67.34 -21.51 -16.67
CA GLU A 43 -66.28 -21.96 -17.58
C GLU A 43 -66.69 -23.20 -18.39
N GLU A 44 -67.52 -24.07 -17.81
CA GLU A 44 -67.98 -25.32 -18.43
C GLU A 44 -69.33 -25.16 -19.16
N HIS A 45 -70.07 -24.11 -18.84
CA HIS A 45 -71.38 -23.81 -19.43
C HIS A 45 -71.46 -22.31 -19.74
N SER A 46 -70.97 -21.94 -20.93
CA SER A 46 -70.74 -20.57 -21.36
C SER A 46 -71.99 -19.69 -21.41
N GLU A 47 -73.18 -20.29 -21.47
CA GLU A 47 -74.47 -19.58 -21.49
C GLU A 47 -75.07 -19.41 -20.09
N ASP A 48 -74.54 -20.11 -19.09
CA ASP A 48 -75.09 -20.14 -17.74
C ASP A 48 -74.30 -19.25 -16.78
N VAL A 49 -75.02 -18.45 -16.00
CA VAL A 49 -74.44 -17.54 -15.01
C VAL A 49 -74.06 -18.29 -13.73
N ILE A 50 -72.90 -17.95 -13.17
CA ILE A 50 -72.47 -18.41 -11.85
C ILE A 50 -73.41 -17.89 -10.78
N LYS A 51 -74.02 -18.82 -10.01
CA LYS A 51 -74.96 -18.51 -8.92
C LYS A 51 -74.64 -19.25 -7.61
N ALA A 52 -73.77 -20.23 -7.65
CA ALA A 52 -73.43 -21.08 -6.52
C ALA A 52 -71.91 -21.16 -6.30
N TYR A 53 -71.51 -21.59 -5.12
CA TYR A 53 -70.13 -21.88 -4.74
C TYR A 53 -70.10 -23.21 -4.01
N CYS A 54 -69.26 -24.14 -4.50
CA CYS A 54 -69.00 -25.38 -3.80
C CYS A 54 -67.83 -25.17 -2.83
N VAL A 55 -68.09 -25.40 -1.54
CA VAL A 55 -67.09 -25.23 -0.48
C VAL A 55 -66.05 -26.35 -0.55
N ASP A 56 -66.49 -27.59 -0.77
CA ASP A 56 -65.65 -28.78 -0.85
C ASP A 56 -64.52 -28.64 -1.88
N HIS A 57 -64.84 -28.02 -3.03
CA HIS A 57 -63.90 -27.82 -4.14
C HIS A 57 -63.40 -26.38 -4.26
N SER A 58 -63.87 -25.49 -3.38
CA SER A 58 -63.57 -24.05 -3.39
C SER A 58 -63.71 -23.38 -4.77
N LYS A 59 -64.79 -23.70 -5.49
CA LYS A 59 -65.01 -23.24 -6.89
C LYS A 59 -66.40 -22.60 -7.07
N PRO A 60 -66.50 -21.46 -7.78
CA PRO A 60 -67.78 -20.89 -8.20
C PRO A 60 -68.39 -21.67 -9.38
N LEU A 61 -69.71 -21.90 -9.36
CA LEU A 61 -70.43 -22.78 -10.28
C LEU A 61 -71.75 -22.16 -10.77
N CYS A 62 -72.19 -22.52 -11.99
CA CYS A 62 -73.59 -22.32 -12.39
C CYS A 62 -74.49 -23.46 -11.90
N THR A 63 -75.81 -23.26 -11.97
CA THR A 63 -76.81 -24.25 -11.54
C THR A 63 -76.67 -25.59 -12.28
N LEU A 64 -76.40 -25.56 -13.59
CA LEU A 64 -76.22 -26.79 -14.39
C LEU A 64 -74.97 -27.57 -13.97
N TYR A 65 -73.86 -26.88 -13.67
CA TYR A 65 -72.64 -27.54 -13.22
C TYR A 65 -72.78 -28.12 -11.81
N VAL A 66 -73.60 -27.50 -10.96
CA VAL A 66 -73.96 -28.07 -9.66
C VAL A 66 -74.69 -29.41 -9.83
N THR A 67 -75.67 -29.48 -10.72
CA THR A 67 -76.48 -30.70 -10.89
C THR A 67 -75.74 -31.84 -11.58
N LEU A 68 -74.82 -31.53 -12.50
CA LEU A 68 -74.09 -32.54 -13.26
C LEU A 68 -72.86 -33.07 -12.51
N SER A 69 -72.08 -32.20 -11.86
CA SER A 69 -70.74 -32.55 -11.37
C SER A 69 -70.57 -32.40 -9.86
N HIS A 70 -71.39 -31.58 -9.21
CA HIS A 70 -71.30 -31.34 -7.76
C HIS A 70 -72.54 -31.85 -6.99
N ARG A 71 -73.34 -32.74 -7.58
CA ARG A 71 -74.55 -33.31 -6.94
C ARG A 71 -74.25 -34.12 -5.67
N LYS A 72 -73.03 -34.65 -5.56
CA LYS A 72 -72.53 -35.40 -4.40
C LYS A 72 -71.72 -34.54 -3.42
N CYS A 73 -71.60 -33.24 -3.67
CA CYS A 73 -70.96 -32.32 -2.74
C CYS A 73 -71.97 -31.93 -1.66
N ASP A 74 -71.56 -31.96 -0.41
CA ASP A 74 -72.45 -31.75 0.72
C ASP A 74 -72.66 -30.26 1.02
N ASP A 75 -71.70 -29.41 0.64
CA ASP A 75 -71.75 -27.97 0.94
C ASP A 75 -71.65 -27.08 -0.30
N VAL A 76 -72.81 -26.87 -0.94
CA VAL A 76 -73.01 -25.93 -2.06
C VAL A 76 -73.93 -24.80 -1.63
N ILE A 77 -73.39 -23.59 -1.59
CA ILE A 77 -74.10 -22.39 -1.12
C ILE A 77 -74.29 -21.36 -2.24
N LYS A 78 -75.23 -20.43 -2.04
CA LYS A 78 -75.39 -19.28 -2.94
C LYS A 78 -74.12 -18.42 -2.96
N ILE A 79 -73.74 -17.95 -4.15
CA ILE A 79 -72.49 -17.20 -4.35
C ILE A 79 -72.42 -15.92 -3.50
N GLU A 80 -73.55 -15.26 -3.24
CA GLU A 80 -73.61 -14.07 -2.39
C GLU A 80 -73.30 -14.40 -0.91
N LYS A 81 -73.75 -15.56 -0.45
CA LYS A 81 -73.45 -16.07 0.90
C LYS A 81 -71.97 -16.45 1.02
N ALA A 82 -71.41 -17.10 -0.01
CA ALA A 82 -69.97 -17.40 -0.06
C ALA A 82 -69.12 -16.12 -0.07
N ALA A 83 -69.47 -15.15 -0.92
CA ALA A 83 -68.74 -13.90 -1.05
C ALA A 83 -68.80 -13.06 0.23
N SER A 84 -69.97 -12.97 0.88
CA SER A 84 -70.09 -12.29 2.17
C SER A 84 -69.33 -12.99 3.30
N GLY A 85 -69.30 -14.34 3.28
CA GLY A 85 -68.47 -15.15 4.17
C GLY A 85 -66.98 -14.86 3.99
N ILE A 86 -66.47 -14.87 2.75
CA ILE A 86 -65.07 -14.58 2.45
C ILE A 86 -64.70 -13.14 2.83
N ARG A 87 -65.55 -12.14 2.53
CA ARG A 87 -65.33 -10.73 2.90
C ARG A 87 -65.23 -10.50 4.39
N LYS A 88 -65.90 -11.33 5.20
CA LYS A 88 -65.86 -11.29 6.66
C LYS A 88 -64.88 -12.31 7.25
N SER A 89 -64.25 -13.13 6.41
CA SER A 89 -63.36 -14.19 6.88
C SER A 89 -62.07 -13.57 7.38
N GLN A 90 -61.63 -14.06 8.54
CA GLN A 90 -60.35 -13.70 9.14
C GLN A 90 -59.20 -13.95 8.15
N LYS A 91 -59.24 -15.08 7.42
CA LYS A 91 -58.23 -15.45 6.41
C LYS A 91 -58.09 -14.42 5.28
N ALA A 92 -59.19 -13.82 4.80
CA ALA A 92 -59.11 -12.77 3.79
C ALA A 92 -58.53 -11.47 4.35
N MET A 93 -58.86 -11.13 5.61
CA MET A 93 -58.31 -9.97 6.31
C MET A 93 -56.79 -10.12 6.55
N GLU A 94 -56.36 -11.32 6.95
CA GLU A 94 -54.95 -11.68 7.16
C GLU A 94 -54.15 -11.55 5.86
N LEU A 95 -54.63 -12.17 4.76
CA LEU A 95 -54.00 -12.06 3.44
C LEU A 95 -53.91 -10.61 2.94
N TYR A 96 -54.98 -9.82 3.13
CA TYR A 96 -54.95 -8.40 2.78
C TYR A 96 -53.90 -7.63 3.58
N THR A 97 -53.80 -7.91 4.87
CA THR A 97 -52.83 -7.27 5.78
C THR A 97 -51.40 -7.65 5.42
N GLU A 98 -51.15 -8.94 5.14
CA GLU A 98 -49.84 -9.45 4.71
C GLU A 98 -49.39 -8.81 3.39
N LEU A 99 -50.29 -8.71 2.40
CA LEU A 99 -49.99 -8.06 1.13
C LEU A 99 -49.70 -6.56 1.29
N LYS A 100 -50.44 -5.88 2.17
CA LYS A 100 -50.22 -4.46 2.45
C LYS A 100 -48.88 -4.21 3.14
N GLU A 101 -48.52 -5.06 4.10
CA GLU A 101 -47.24 -4.98 4.80
C GLU A 101 -46.08 -5.29 3.85
N THR A 102 -46.20 -6.35 3.04
CA THR A 102 -45.22 -6.68 2.01
C THR A 102 -45.01 -5.51 1.03
N SER A 103 -46.10 -4.84 0.61
CA SER A 103 -46.00 -3.67 -0.27
C SER A 103 -45.28 -2.49 0.39
N LYS A 104 -45.44 -2.30 1.71
CA LYS A 104 -44.76 -1.26 2.46
C LYS A 104 -43.27 -1.57 2.56
N GLN A 105 -42.91 -2.80 2.94
CA GLN A 105 -41.52 -3.26 3.02
C GLN A 105 -40.80 -3.12 1.68
N LEU A 106 -41.45 -3.52 0.58
CA LEU A 106 -40.88 -3.35 -0.76
C LEU A 106 -40.62 -1.87 -1.09
N SER A 107 -41.50 -0.97 -0.65
CA SER A 107 -41.33 0.48 -0.87
C SER A 107 -40.14 1.03 -0.08
N GLU A 108 -39.94 0.56 1.14
CA GLU A 108 -38.77 0.91 1.97
C GLU A 108 -37.48 0.40 1.35
N ILE A 109 -37.43 -0.86 0.91
CA ILE A 109 -36.26 -1.44 0.22
C ILE A 109 -35.92 -0.67 -1.05
N ILE A 110 -36.92 -0.30 -1.86
CA ILE A 110 -36.69 0.49 -3.09
C ILE A 110 -36.11 1.87 -2.76
N ARG A 111 -36.60 2.51 -1.70
CA ARG A 111 -36.10 3.81 -1.26
C ARG A 111 -34.66 3.71 -0.76
N ASP A 112 -34.35 2.71 0.05
CA ASP A 112 -33.02 2.49 0.60
C ASP A 112 -32.03 2.16 -0.52
N GLY A 113 -32.41 1.31 -1.47
CA GLY A 113 -31.60 1.02 -2.66
C GLY A 113 -31.27 2.27 -3.49
N LYS A 114 -32.23 3.19 -3.65
CA LYS A 114 -31.99 4.48 -4.33
C LYS A 114 -31.02 5.36 -3.56
N ASN A 115 -31.16 5.45 -2.24
CA ASN A 115 -30.23 6.23 -1.41
C ASN A 115 -28.81 5.66 -1.47
N HIS A 116 -28.68 4.33 -1.37
CA HIS A 116 -27.38 3.65 -1.48
C HIS A 116 -26.70 3.91 -2.83
N LEU A 117 -27.44 3.92 -3.94
CA LEU A 117 -26.88 4.27 -5.24
C LEU A 117 -26.32 5.70 -5.26
N THR A 118 -27.06 6.66 -4.72
CA THR A 118 -26.60 8.06 -4.67
C THR A 118 -25.38 8.25 -3.77
N ASP A 119 -25.29 7.51 -2.66
CA ASP A 119 -24.14 7.61 -1.76
C ASP A 119 -22.91 6.91 -2.34
N PHE A 120 -23.10 5.78 -3.03
CA PHE A 120 -22.04 5.11 -3.77
C PHE A 120 -21.46 6.00 -4.88
N GLU A 121 -22.30 6.71 -5.63
CA GLU A 121 -21.85 7.69 -6.63
C GLU A 121 -21.03 8.83 -6.01
N LYS A 122 -21.47 9.37 -4.88
CA LYS A 122 -20.71 10.41 -4.14
C LYS A 122 -19.36 9.88 -3.66
N GLU A 123 -19.32 8.66 -3.14
CA GLU A 123 -18.08 8.04 -2.65
C GLU A 123 -17.10 7.81 -3.81
N ALA A 124 -17.58 7.29 -4.94
CA ALA A 124 -16.78 7.12 -6.15
C ALA A 124 -16.18 8.47 -6.61
N GLN A 125 -16.99 9.53 -6.63
CA GLN A 125 -16.52 10.87 -6.99
C GLN A 125 -15.50 11.44 -6.00
N ALA A 126 -15.68 11.17 -4.70
CA ALA A 126 -14.72 11.57 -3.66
C ALA A 126 -13.38 10.85 -3.82
N ILE A 127 -13.39 9.56 -4.15
CA ILE A 127 -12.17 8.77 -4.44
C ILE A 127 -11.46 9.34 -5.68
N LEU A 128 -12.18 9.58 -6.77
CA LEU A 128 -11.61 10.17 -7.99
C LEU A 128 -10.97 11.54 -7.72
N THR A 129 -11.59 12.36 -6.88
CA THR A 129 -11.05 13.66 -6.49
C THR A 129 -9.76 13.49 -5.67
N LYS A 130 -9.74 12.57 -4.69
CA LYS A 130 -8.54 12.25 -3.90
C LYS A 130 -7.37 11.79 -4.77
N VAL A 131 -7.64 10.92 -5.75
CA VAL A 131 -6.61 10.44 -6.71
C VAL A 131 -6.00 11.61 -7.49
N ARG A 132 -6.84 12.55 -7.97
CA ARG A 132 -6.35 13.77 -8.66
C ARG A 132 -5.49 14.63 -7.73
N THR A 133 -5.95 14.88 -6.51
CA THR A 133 -5.18 15.66 -5.52
C THR A 133 -3.82 15.03 -5.21
N ILE A 134 -3.76 13.70 -5.06
CA ILE A 134 -2.49 13.00 -4.84
C ILE A 134 -1.56 13.18 -6.04
N LYS A 135 -2.08 13.01 -7.27
CA LYS A 135 -1.29 13.24 -8.50
C LYS A 135 -0.72 14.66 -8.54
N ASP A 136 -1.55 15.66 -8.28
CA ASP A 136 -1.11 17.07 -8.32
C ASP A 136 -0.06 17.36 -7.26
N ASN A 137 -0.19 16.75 -6.07
CA ASN A 137 0.80 16.89 -5.00
C ASN A 137 2.14 16.22 -5.37
N ILE A 138 2.11 15.05 -6.02
CA ILE A 138 3.33 14.38 -6.51
C ILE A 138 4.02 15.27 -7.55
N VAL A 139 3.29 15.79 -8.54
CA VAL A 139 3.86 16.68 -9.57
C VAL A 139 4.46 17.93 -8.95
N LYS A 140 3.77 18.57 -8.00
CA LYS A 140 4.31 19.74 -7.26
C LYS A 140 5.59 19.39 -6.50
N HIS A 141 5.65 18.22 -5.87
CA HIS A 141 6.84 17.78 -5.15
C HIS A 141 8.02 17.55 -6.11
N LEU A 142 7.78 16.86 -7.23
CA LEU A 142 8.81 16.60 -8.24
C LEU A 142 9.38 17.90 -8.81
N ASN A 143 8.53 18.86 -9.17
CA ASN A 143 8.98 20.16 -9.67
C ASN A 143 9.82 20.91 -8.62
N LYS A 144 9.41 20.86 -7.34
CA LYS A 144 10.18 21.49 -6.26
C LYS A 144 11.54 20.81 -6.06
N SER A 145 11.60 19.48 -6.09
CA SER A 145 12.85 18.72 -5.99
C SER A 145 13.77 19.02 -7.17
N GLU A 146 13.22 19.13 -8.38
CA GLU A 146 13.98 19.49 -9.58
C GLU A 146 14.65 20.87 -9.43
N GLU A 147 13.91 21.88 -8.98
CA GLU A 147 14.46 23.21 -8.76
C GLU A 147 15.55 23.22 -7.67
N GLN A 148 15.37 22.47 -6.58
CA GLN A 148 16.41 22.34 -5.55
C GLN A 148 17.70 21.68 -6.08
N ILE A 149 17.57 20.66 -6.93
CA ILE A 149 18.73 20.01 -7.56
C ILE A 149 19.44 20.99 -8.50
N LYS A 150 18.69 21.75 -9.31
CA LYS A 150 19.25 22.78 -10.20
C LYS A 150 20.03 23.82 -9.41
N GLU A 151 19.48 24.32 -8.30
CA GLU A 151 20.16 25.29 -7.44
C GLU A 151 21.49 24.75 -6.90
N VAL A 152 21.52 23.49 -6.42
CA VAL A 152 22.75 22.85 -5.93
C VAL A 152 23.78 22.70 -7.04
N ILE A 153 23.37 22.26 -8.24
CA ILE A 153 24.27 22.12 -9.40
C ILE A 153 24.84 23.49 -9.79
N ILE A 154 24.02 24.53 -9.87
CA ILE A 154 24.45 25.89 -10.23
C ILE A 154 25.44 26.42 -9.19
N LYS A 155 25.16 26.24 -7.89
CA LYS A 155 26.04 26.68 -6.81
C LYS A 155 27.38 25.94 -6.85
N SER A 156 27.35 24.62 -6.96
CA SER A 156 28.56 23.80 -7.03
C SER A 156 29.42 24.14 -8.26
N LYS A 157 28.78 24.35 -9.42
CA LYS A 157 29.45 24.83 -10.62
C LYS A 157 30.14 26.17 -10.38
N LYS A 158 29.44 27.13 -9.77
CA LYS A 158 30.00 28.46 -9.49
C LYS A 158 31.22 28.39 -8.58
N GLU A 159 31.15 27.60 -7.51
CA GLU A 159 32.27 27.40 -6.58
C GLU A 159 33.47 26.71 -7.25
N ALA A 160 33.23 25.69 -8.08
CA ALA A 160 34.29 25.00 -8.82
C ALA A 160 34.97 25.94 -9.84
N VAL A 161 34.19 26.73 -10.57
CA VAL A 161 34.71 27.71 -11.54
C VAL A 161 35.56 28.76 -10.83
N LEU A 162 35.11 29.28 -9.68
CA LEU A 162 35.87 30.26 -8.90
C LEU A 162 37.24 29.71 -8.47
N LYS A 163 37.28 28.52 -7.85
CA LYS A 163 38.53 27.88 -7.41
C LYS A 163 39.50 27.61 -8.56
N LEU A 164 38.98 27.14 -9.70
CA LEU A 164 39.81 26.94 -10.89
C LEU A 164 40.36 28.26 -11.43
N SER A 165 39.55 29.32 -11.45
CA SER A 165 39.99 30.64 -11.93
C SER A 165 41.07 31.25 -11.04
N GLU A 166 40.97 31.09 -9.72
CA GLU A 166 42.00 31.52 -8.76
C GLU A 166 43.32 30.79 -9.03
N LYS A 167 43.29 29.46 -9.08
CA LYS A 167 44.50 28.65 -9.38
C LYS A 167 45.08 28.93 -10.76
N SER A 168 44.24 29.19 -11.76
CA SER A 168 44.70 29.58 -13.10
C SER A 168 45.45 30.92 -13.05
N THR A 169 44.95 31.88 -12.28
CA THR A 169 45.59 33.19 -12.10
C THR A 169 46.95 33.06 -11.40
N ASP A 170 47.04 32.19 -10.39
CA ASP A 170 48.30 31.91 -9.68
C ASP A 170 49.36 31.31 -10.63
N LEU A 171 48.95 30.35 -11.48
CA LEU A 171 49.83 29.76 -12.49
C LEU A 171 50.26 30.77 -13.56
N GLU A 172 49.36 31.66 -13.99
CA GLU A 172 49.70 32.75 -14.91
C GLU A 172 50.73 33.73 -14.30
N SER A 173 50.58 34.07 -13.02
CA SER A 173 51.53 34.92 -12.30
C SER A 173 52.91 34.26 -12.15
N LEU A 174 52.94 32.96 -11.84
CA LEU A 174 54.18 32.20 -11.75
C LEU A 174 54.87 32.09 -13.11
N LYS A 175 54.10 31.81 -14.17
CA LYS A 175 54.61 31.81 -15.54
C LYS A 175 55.22 33.17 -15.91
N GLY A 176 54.55 34.28 -15.59
CA GLY A 176 55.08 35.62 -15.84
C GLY A 176 56.40 35.87 -15.10
N THR A 177 56.55 35.35 -13.88
CA THR A 177 57.81 35.41 -13.14
C THR A 177 58.92 34.63 -13.84
N VAL A 178 58.63 33.40 -14.28
CA VAL A 178 59.57 32.57 -15.04
C VAL A 178 59.98 33.25 -16.34
N ASP A 179 59.04 33.78 -17.11
CA ASP A 179 59.30 34.48 -18.38
C ASP A 179 60.20 35.71 -18.16
N ASN A 180 60.00 36.44 -17.06
CA ASN A 180 60.88 37.56 -16.68
C ASN A 180 62.30 37.10 -16.39
N TRP A 181 62.48 36.01 -15.62
CA TRP A 181 63.80 35.44 -15.35
C TRP A 181 64.50 34.94 -16.61
N ILE A 182 63.77 34.28 -17.52
CA ILE A 182 64.29 33.87 -18.83
C ILE A 182 64.77 35.09 -19.61
N THR A 183 63.96 36.15 -19.66
CA THR A 183 64.30 37.38 -20.39
C THR A 183 65.53 38.08 -19.81
N LEU A 184 65.62 38.18 -18.47
CA LEU A 184 66.78 38.76 -17.78
C LEU A 184 68.05 37.94 -18.05
N PHE A 185 67.93 36.62 -18.02
CA PHE A 185 69.06 35.72 -18.27
C PHE A 185 69.54 35.78 -19.71
N ASP A 186 68.62 35.74 -20.68
CA ASP A 186 68.95 35.86 -22.11
C ASP A 186 69.62 37.20 -22.43
N THR A 187 69.08 38.30 -21.89
CA THR A 187 69.69 39.63 -22.05
C THR A 187 71.09 39.70 -21.42
N GLY A 188 71.26 39.10 -20.23
CA GLY A 188 72.55 39.00 -19.55
C GLY A 188 73.58 38.19 -20.34
N LEU A 189 73.18 37.10 -20.97
CA LEU A 189 74.06 36.28 -21.81
C LEU A 189 74.47 36.99 -23.11
N GLN A 190 73.55 37.73 -23.73
CA GLN A 190 73.81 38.39 -25.02
C GLN A 190 74.60 39.69 -24.89
N HIS A 191 74.44 40.42 -23.78
CA HIS A 191 74.95 41.79 -23.63
C HIS A 191 75.69 42.06 -22.32
N GLY A 192 75.70 41.10 -21.38
CA GLY A 192 76.30 41.27 -20.06
C GLY A 192 77.81 40.98 -20.01
N SER A 193 78.46 41.48 -18.97
CA SER A 193 79.83 41.09 -18.64
C SER A 193 79.88 39.67 -18.06
N GLU A 194 81.06 39.03 -18.11
CA GLU A 194 81.28 37.68 -17.58
C GLU A 194 80.89 37.56 -16.09
N ILE A 195 81.18 38.60 -15.29
CA ILE A 195 80.81 38.69 -13.88
C ILE A 195 79.28 38.77 -13.73
N GLN A 196 78.61 39.53 -14.58
CA GLN A 196 77.16 39.71 -14.53
C GLN A 196 76.42 38.41 -14.90
N CYS A 197 76.93 37.66 -15.87
CA CYS A 197 76.40 36.32 -16.18
C CYS A 197 76.50 35.38 -14.97
N LEU A 198 77.65 35.36 -14.28
CA LEU A 198 77.86 34.51 -13.10
C LEU A 198 76.94 34.89 -11.94
N LEU A 199 76.70 36.18 -11.72
CA LEU A 199 75.78 36.65 -10.67
C LEU A 199 74.32 36.27 -10.96
N GLU A 200 73.86 36.38 -12.20
CA GLU A 200 72.49 36.01 -12.56
C GLU A 200 72.26 34.48 -12.52
N ILE A 201 73.24 33.66 -12.92
CA ILE A 201 73.18 32.19 -12.76
C ILE A 201 73.03 31.82 -11.28
N ASN A 202 73.80 32.44 -10.40
CA ASN A 202 73.72 32.16 -8.97
C ASN A 202 72.36 32.55 -8.40
N ARG A 203 71.80 33.70 -8.79
CA ARG A 203 70.45 34.11 -8.39
C ARG A 203 69.35 33.16 -8.84
N ILE A 204 69.42 32.65 -10.07
CA ILE A 204 68.45 31.66 -10.58
C ILE A 204 68.59 30.34 -9.81
N ASN A 205 69.83 29.92 -9.52
CA ASN A 205 70.09 28.71 -8.74
C ASN A 205 69.64 28.84 -7.28
N GLU A 206 69.78 30.01 -6.67
CA GLU A 206 69.27 30.30 -5.31
C GLU A 206 67.73 30.27 -5.26
N ASN A 207 67.06 30.64 -6.35
CA ASN A 207 65.60 30.66 -6.44
C ASN A 207 65.01 29.43 -7.13
N LYS A 208 65.81 28.37 -7.31
CA LYS A 208 65.44 27.20 -8.13
C LYS A 208 64.19 26.47 -7.61
N GLU A 209 63.98 26.47 -6.29
CA GLU A 209 62.82 25.88 -5.63
C GLU A 209 61.49 26.51 -6.05
N ILE A 210 61.49 27.78 -6.48
CA ILE A 210 60.29 28.48 -6.96
C ILE A 210 59.78 27.87 -8.30
N PHE A 211 60.67 27.20 -9.04
CA PHE A 211 60.39 26.68 -10.38
C PHE A 211 60.05 25.18 -10.42
N GLU A 212 60.14 24.48 -9.28
CA GLU A 212 59.72 23.08 -9.14
C GLU A 212 58.18 23.00 -9.14
N THR A 213 57.62 23.08 -10.34
CA THR A 213 56.18 23.28 -10.60
C THR A 213 55.42 21.98 -10.90
N ASN A 214 56.10 20.84 -10.91
CA ASN A 214 55.50 19.55 -11.25
C ASN A 214 54.35 19.18 -10.30
N ASP A 215 54.48 19.46 -9.00
CA ASP A 215 53.44 19.15 -8.02
C ASP A 215 52.19 20.03 -8.20
N ILE A 216 52.37 21.32 -8.49
CA ILE A 216 51.26 22.27 -8.69
C ILE A 216 50.53 22.00 -10.01
N ALA A 217 51.28 21.72 -11.08
CA ALA A 217 50.72 21.40 -12.40
C ALA A 217 49.98 20.06 -12.39
N GLU A 218 50.53 19.04 -11.71
CA GLU A 218 49.90 17.73 -11.59
C GLU A 218 48.64 17.79 -10.70
N GLU A 219 48.65 18.58 -9.62
CA GLU A 219 47.48 18.81 -8.78
C GLU A 219 46.37 19.59 -9.51
N PHE A 220 46.74 20.61 -10.30
CA PHE A 220 45.80 21.34 -11.14
C PHE A 220 45.16 20.44 -12.21
N ALA A 221 45.96 19.60 -12.89
CA ALA A 221 45.47 18.62 -13.86
C ALA A 221 44.49 17.61 -13.24
N LYS A 222 44.78 17.13 -12.02
CA LYS A 222 43.88 16.25 -11.25
C LYS A 222 42.55 16.94 -10.93
N GLN A 223 42.56 18.22 -10.55
CA GLN A 223 41.34 18.97 -10.21
C GLN A 223 40.47 19.29 -11.44
N VAL A 224 41.08 19.59 -12.58
CA VAL A 224 40.36 19.78 -13.86
C VAL A 224 39.70 18.48 -14.33
N ALA A 225 40.36 17.33 -14.17
CA ALA A 225 39.82 16.02 -14.53
C ALA A 225 38.56 15.63 -13.73
N VAL A 226 38.46 16.07 -12.46
CA VAL A 226 37.30 15.80 -11.58
C VAL A 226 36.07 16.60 -12.01
N ILE A 227 36.23 17.79 -12.58
CA ILE A 227 35.11 18.65 -13.00
C ILE A 227 34.50 18.20 -14.34
N GLY A 228 35.31 17.58 -15.22
CA GLY A 228 34.83 16.93 -16.45
C GLY A 228 33.91 15.73 -16.19
N VAL A 229 33.96 15.19 -14.97
CA VAL A 229 33.07 14.15 -14.49
C VAL A 229 32.16 14.77 -13.44
N VAL A 230 31.08 15.42 -13.89
CA VAL A 230 29.89 15.53 -13.04
C VAL A 230 29.38 14.11 -12.86
N LYS A 231 30.01 13.37 -11.93
CA LYS A 231 29.40 12.20 -11.32
C LYS A 231 28.21 12.79 -10.62
N LEU A 232 27.04 12.60 -11.22
CA LEU A 232 25.81 12.41 -10.47
C LEU A 232 26.16 11.32 -9.45
N VAL A 233 26.69 11.73 -8.30
CA VAL A 233 26.55 10.92 -7.10
C VAL A 233 25.05 10.86 -6.98
N GLU A 234 24.47 9.70 -7.24
CA GLU A 234 23.12 9.35 -6.85
C GLU A 234 23.08 9.43 -5.33
N THR A 235 23.20 10.62 -4.76
CA THR A 235 22.70 10.87 -3.43
C THR A 235 21.20 10.85 -3.64
N ASN A 236 20.60 9.70 -3.41
CA ASN A 236 19.16 9.48 -3.41
C ASN A 236 18.57 10.26 -2.21
N LYS A 237 18.72 11.58 -2.22
CA LYS A 237 18.27 12.53 -1.18
C LYS A 237 16.79 12.86 -1.30
N ASN A 238 16.00 11.92 -1.79
CA ASN A 238 14.57 11.92 -1.52
C ASN A 238 14.34 10.93 -0.39
N CYS A 239 14.63 11.38 0.83
CA CYS A 239 14.10 10.80 2.05
C CYS A 239 12.59 10.60 1.81
N PRO A 240 12.07 9.34 1.79
CA PRO A 240 10.64 9.15 1.72
C PRO A 240 10.10 9.81 2.98
N LYS A 241 9.37 10.92 2.82
CA LYS A 241 8.65 11.54 3.93
C LYS A 241 7.89 10.43 4.62
N LEU A 242 8.32 10.12 5.84
CA LEU A 242 7.68 9.16 6.72
C LEU A 242 6.27 9.71 6.94
N SER A 243 5.35 9.26 6.11
CA SER A 243 3.94 9.40 6.43
C SER A 243 3.78 8.37 7.53
N ILE A 244 3.65 8.83 8.78
CA ILE A 244 3.14 7.99 9.85
C ILE A 244 1.74 7.58 9.36
N GLY A 245 1.71 6.45 8.67
CA GLY A 245 0.50 5.86 8.15
C GLY A 245 -0.40 5.53 9.35
N LYS A 246 -1.70 5.57 9.11
CA LYS A 246 -2.74 5.20 10.07
C LYS A 246 -2.26 4.12 11.04
N THR A 247 -2.39 4.36 12.33
CA THR A 247 -2.16 3.37 13.39
C THR A 247 -2.91 2.08 13.04
N ILE A 248 -2.18 1.01 12.72
CA ILE A 248 -2.76 -0.31 12.52
C ILE A 248 -3.01 -0.87 13.90
N ASN A 249 -4.28 -0.93 14.30
CA ASN A 249 -4.64 -1.57 15.56
C ASN A 249 -4.63 -3.09 15.38
N PHE A 250 -3.52 -3.74 15.75
CA PHE A 250 -3.37 -5.19 15.72
C PHE A 250 -4.38 -5.92 16.64
N HIS A 251 -5.00 -5.24 17.61
CA HIS A 251 -6.04 -5.84 18.47
C HIS A 251 -7.36 -6.07 17.74
N THR A 252 -7.61 -5.36 16.64
CA THR A 252 -8.85 -5.46 15.85
C THR A 252 -8.64 -6.11 14.49
N GLY A 253 -7.41 -6.49 14.15
CA GLY A 253 -7.07 -7.15 12.90
C GLY A 253 -7.35 -8.65 12.97
N ASN A 254 -8.04 -9.19 11.97
CA ASN A 254 -8.19 -10.64 11.83
C ASN A 254 -6.86 -11.24 11.32
N ILE A 255 -6.12 -11.90 12.21
CA ILE A 255 -4.92 -12.66 11.86
C ILE A 255 -5.36 -14.04 11.40
N ASN A 256 -5.33 -14.28 10.09
CA ASN A 256 -5.42 -15.63 9.55
C ASN A 256 -4.07 -16.33 9.79
N VAL A 257 -4.05 -17.67 9.88
CA VAL A 257 -2.81 -18.46 9.92
C VAL A 257 -2.71 -19.19 8.58
N ILE A 258 -1.62 -18.97 7.82
CA ILE A 258 -1.42 -19.60 6.51
C ILE A 258 -0.56 -20.85 6.67
N LYS A 259 0.34 -20.88 7.66
CA LYS A 259 1.23 -22.03 7.90
C LYS A 259 1.71 -22.09 9.35
N SER A 260 1.85 -23.30 9.89
CA SER A 260 2.45 -23.57 11.19
C SER A 260 3.61 -24.55 11.01
N ILE A 261 4.73 -24.29 11.68
CA ILE A 261 5.93 -25.12 11.65
C ILE A 261 6.32 -25.35 13.10
N ASP A 262 6.42 -26.61 13.51
CA ASP A 262 6.92 -26.99 14.83
C ASP A 262 8.45 -27.10 14.79
N LEU A 263 9.12 -26.34 15.65
CA LEU A 263 10.58 -26.30 15.73
C LEU A 263 11.13 -27.06 16.95
N ASN A 264 10.28 -27.83 17.66
CA ASN A 264 10.66 -28.77 18.73
C ASN A 264 11.61 -28.20 19.80
N GLY A 265 11.47 -26.91 20.17
CA GLY A 265 12.42 -26.24 21.06
C GLY A 265 11.78 -25.26 22.04
N LYS A 266 12.27 -25.27 23.30
CA LYS A 266 12.10 -24.15 24.24
C LYS A 266 13.05 -23.03 23.82
N CYS A 267 12.69 -22.29 22.78
CA CYS A 267 13.60 -21.34 22.14
C CYS A 267 12.99 -19.93 22.11
N VAL A 268 13.80 -18.92 22.42
CA VAL A 268 13.44 -17.50 22.26
C VAL A 268 13.93 -17.04 20.89
N TYR A 269 13.06 -17.19 19.90
CA TYR A 269 13.26 -16.61 18.57
C TYR A 269 12.79 -15.16 18.58
N LEU A 270 13.64 -14.24 18.12
CA LEU A 270 13.33 -12.81 18.17
C LEU A 270 12.87 -12.24 16.82
N SER A 271 13.38 -12.80 15.72
CA SER A 271 13.01 -12.38 14.36
C SER A 271 13.21 -13.52 13.36
N GLY A 272 12.63 -13.36 12.17
CA GLY A 272 12.73 -14.35 11.12
C GLY A 272 12.51 -13.75 9.72
N LEU A 273 13.22 -14.34 8.76
CA LEU A 273 13.17 -14.00 7.35
C LEU A 273 12.71 -15.23 6.56
N PHE A 274 11.55 -15.13 5.92
CA PHE A 274 11.03 -16.19 5.09
C PHE A 274 11.55 -16.06 3.65
N MET A 275 11.97 -17.18 3.11
CA MET A 275 12.31 -17.38 1.71
C MET A 275 11.34 -18.41 1.14
N LYS A 276 11.18 -18.47 -0.19
CA LYS A 276 10.14 -19.25 -0.88
C LYS A 276 9.81 -20.61 -0.23
N ASP A 277 10.82 -21.40 0.15
CA ASP A 277 10.66 -22.72 0.79
C ASP A 277 11.54 -22.93 2.04
N GLU A 278 12.08 -21.85 2.60
CA GLU A 278 13.06 -21.88 3.68
C GLU A 278 12.82 -20.72 4.65
N LEU A 279 13.23 -20.86 5.90
CA LEU A 279 13.06 -19.83 6.93
C LEU A 279 14.38 -19.62 7.66
N ILE A 280 14.84 -18.38 7.76
CA ILE A 280 15.98 -18.03 8.61
C ILE A 280 15.44 -17.37 9.87
N MET A 281 15.87 -17.80 11.05
CA MET A 281 15.45 -17.24 12.34
C MET A 281 16.65 -16.83 13.18
N THR A 282 16.50 -15.76 13.95
CA THR A 282 17.48 -15.34 14.95
C THR A 282 17.18 -16.01 16.29
N HIS A 283 18.18 -16.68 16.86
CA HIS A 283 18.09 -17.35 18.15
C HIS A 283 18.96 -16.62 19.18
N SER A 284 18.32 -15.89 20.09
CA SER A 284 19.01 -15.02 21.04
C SER A 284 19.93 -15.79 21.99
N GLN A 285 19.42 -16.84 22.63
CA GLN A 285 20.18 -17.62 23.63
C GLN A 285 21.34 -18.44 23.03
N LYS A 286 21.26 -18.86 21.76
CA LYS A 286 22.33 -19.59 21.08
C LYS A 286 23.34 -18.68 20.37
N SER A 287 23.06 -17.37 20.39
CA SER A 287 23.77 -16.35 19.60
C SER A 287 23.97 -16.80 18.16
N SER A 288 22.88 -17.21 17.50
CA SER A 288 22.97 -17.75 16.13
C SER A 288 21.81 -17.38 15.24
N ALA A 289 22.07 -17.37 13.93
CA ALA A 289 21.04 -17.45 12.91
C ALA A 289 20.87 -18.91 12.49
N LEU A 290 19.63 -19.39 12.39
CA LEU A 290 19.29 -20.77 12.06
C LEU A 290 18.44 -20.78 10.80
N LYS A 291 18.83 -21.58 9.83
CA LYS A 291 18.08 -21.80 8.60
C LYS A 291 17.29 -23.10 8.70
N TYR A 292 16.03 -23.07 8.32
CA TYR A 292 15.09 -24.16 8.39
C TYR A 292 14.46 -24.45 7.02
N SER A 293 14.13 -25.71 6.78
CA SER A 293 13.31 -26.14 5.65
C SER A 293 11.85 -25.77 5.87
N HIS A 294 11.04 -25.78 4.81
CA HIS A 294 9.58 -25.64 4.92
C HIS A 294 8.89 -26.72 5.77
N LYS A 295 9.60 -27.78 6.16
CA LYS A 295 9.13 -28.86 7.04
C LYS A 295 9.58 -28.70 8.49
N GLY A 296 10.43 -27.72 8.79
CA GLY A 296 10.98 -27.47 10.13
C GLY A 296 12.34 -28.11 10.39
N ASP A 297 12.96 -28.77 9.40
CA ASP A 297 14.30 -29.33 9.55
C ASP A 297 15.34 -28.22 9.59
N CYS A 298 16.27 -28.25 10.56
CA CYS A 298 17.37 -27.29 10.59
C CYS A 298 18.38 -27.63 9.49
N LEU A 299 18.55 -26.72 8.53
CA LEU A 299 19.42 -26.87 7.36
C LEU A 299 20.83 -26.32 7.61
N ALA A 300 20.96 -25.24 8.36
CA ALA A 300 22.23 -24.60 8.66
C ALA A 300 22.17 -23.75 9.94
N GLU A 301 23.32 -23.57 10.59
CA GLU A 301 23.51 -22.67 11.72
C GLU A 301 24.72 -21.76 11.49
N LEU A 302 24.52 -20.46 11.70
CA LEU A 302 25.59 -19.47 11.74
C LEU A 302 25.73 -18.96 13.16
N LYS A 303 26.86 -19.30 13.80
CA LYS A 303 27.23 -18.71 15.09
C LYS A 303 27.60 -17.25 14.90
N LEU A 304 26.93 -16.38 15.65
CA LEU A 304 27.18 -14.95 15.69
C LEU A 304 27.95 -14.62 16.98
N PRO A 305 28.85 -13.61 16.95
CA PRO A 305 29.61 -13.23 18.14
C PRO A 305 28.74 -12.72 19.30
N ASN A 306 27.53 -12.25 19.00
CA ASN A 306 26.61 -11.63 19.95
C ASN A 306 25.18 -12.09 19.68
N SER A 307 24.31 -11.96 20.68
CA SER A 307 22.91 -12.35 20.59
C SER A 307 22.20 -11.54 19.50
N PRO A 308 21.65 -12.20 18.47
CA PRO A 308 20.95 -11.50 17.41
C PRO A 308 19.59 -11.02 17.90
N TYR A 309 19.18 -9.83 17.44
CA TYR A 309 17.86 -9.27 17.74
C TYR A 309 16.95 -9.38 16.52
N ASP A 310 17.41 -8.90 15.37
CA ASP A 310 16.58 -8.79 14.17
C ASP A 310 17.30 -9.28 12.91
N ILE A 311 16.53 -9.67 11.89
CA ILE A 311 17.02 -10.06 10.58
C ILE A 311 16.15 -9.46 9.48
N ASN A 312 16.77 -8.86 8.47
CA ASN A 312 16.08 -8.25 7.35
C ASN A 312 16.77 -8.53 6.02
N GLN A 313 15.97 -8.69 4.96
CA GLN A 313 16.49 -8.96 3.63
C GLN A 313 17.03 -7.67 2.99
N ILE A 314 18.26 -7.74 2.49
CA ILE A 314 18.85 -6.64 1.71
C ILE A 314 18.45 -6.80 0.24
N ASN A 315 18.61 -8.02 -0.28
CA ASN A 315 18.27 -8.40 -1.66
C ASN A 315 17.99 -9.91 -1.73
N GLY A 316 17.77 -10.45 -2.94
CA GLY A 316 17.48 -11.87 -3.17
C GLY A 316 18.52 -12.88 -2.64
N THR A 317 19.72 -12.44 -2.25
CA THR A 317 20.83 -13.31 -1.82
C THR A 317 21.39 -12.99 -0.43
N LYS A 318 21.18 -11.77 0.07
CA LYS A 318 21.80 -11.28 1.32
C LYS A 318 20.77 -10.77 2.32
N ALA A 319 21.06 -10.98 3.59
CA ALA A 319 20.32 -10.44 4.72
C ALA A 319 21.25 -9.72 5.70
N ALA A 320 20.72 -8.77 6.46
CA ALA A 320 21.41 -8.13 7.57
C ALA A 320 20.83 -8.65 8.90
N VAL A 321 21.69 -8.93 9.87
CA VAL A 321 21.36 -9.43 11.20
C VAL A 321 21.88 -8.45 12.24
N SER A 322 20.97 -7.83 12.99
CA SER A 322 21.33 -6.97 14.11
C SER A 322 21.67 -7.78 15.35
N THR A 323 22.53 -7.25 16.22
CA THR A 323 22.93 -7.92 17.45
C THR A 323 22.91 -6.98 18.64
N SER A 324 23.06 -7.53 19.85
CA SER A 324 23.25 -6.78 21.09
C SER A 324 24.52 -5.93 21.14
N SER A 325 25.39 -6.05 20.13
CA SER A 325 26.62 -5.27 20.03
C SER A 325 26.47 -4.05 19.12
N LYS A 326 27.51 -3.21 19.11
CA LYS A 326 27.68 -2.07 18.21
C LYS A 326 28.03 -2.49 16.77
N THR A 327 27.55 -3.64 16.33
CA THR A 327 27.83 -4.21 15.01
C THR A 327 26.66 -5.07 14.57
N PHE A 328 26.27 -4.92 13.31
CA PHE A 328 25.37 -5.85 12.64
C PHE A 328 26.09 -6.53 11.49
N PHE A 329 25.59 -7.69 11.09
CA PHE A 329 26.27 -8.60 10.17
C PHE A 329 25.48 -8.76 8.90
N ILE A 330 26.14 -8.69 7.75
CA ILE A 330 25.57 -9.06 6.46
C ILE A 330 25.92 -10.52 6.21
N ILE A 331 24.90 -11.33 5.96
CA ILE A 331 25.01 -12.78 5.74
C ILE A 331 24.50 -13.14 4.35
N ASN A 332 25.06 -14.19 3.77
CA ASN A 332 24.52 -14.83 2.59
C ASN A 332 23.41 -15.79 3.02
N MET A 333 22.24 -15.68 2.41
CA MET A 333 21.06 -16.45 2.80
C MET A 333 21.07 -17.89 2.24
N HIS A 334 21.86 -18.15 1.20
CA HIS A 334 21.94 -19.49 0.59
C HIS A 334 22.69 -20.46 1.49
N ASP A 335 23.91 -20.11 1.89
CA ASP A 335 24.83 -20.95 2.67
C ASP A 335 24.95 -20.53 4.14
N LEU A 336 24.27 -19.45 4.54
CA LEU A 336 24.31 -18.88 5.88
C LEU A 336 25.72 -18.48 6.32
N THR A 337 26.54 -17.98 5.39
CA THR A 337 27.90 -17.49 5.70
C THR A 337 27.94 -15.99 5.97
N LEU A 338 28.90 -15.57 6.79
CA LEU A 338 29.14 -14.15 7.05
C LEU A 338 29.83 -13.49 5.85
N CYS A 339 29.20 -12.47 5.26
CA CYS A 339 29.78 -11.69 4.18
C CYS A 339 30.55 -10.46 4.68
N HIS A 340 29.96 -9.71 5.61
CA HIS A 340 30.50 -8.42 6.05
C HIS A 340 29.98 -8.05 7.44
N SER A 341 30.70 -7.20 8.17
CA SER A 341 30.27 -6.64 9.44
C SER A 341 30.26 -5.12 9.37
N VAL A 342 29.18 -4.49 9.81
CA VAL A 342 29.04 -3.04 9.78
C VAL A 342 29.05 -2.51 11.21
N ALA A 343 30.07 -1.71 11.52
CA ALA A 343 30.20 -1.06 12.82
C ALA A 343 29.16 0.05 12.98
N ASN A 344 28.72 0.24 14.21
CA ASN A 344 27.76 1.27 14.59
C ASN A 344 28.13 1.91 15.93
N GLN A 345 27.51 3.03 16.28
CA GLN A 345 27.78 3.72 17.55
C GLN A 345 27.06 3.06 18.74
N HIS A 346 25.93 2.41 18.48
CA HIS A 346 25.04 1.81 19.48
C HIS A 346 24.49 0.46 19.01
N PRO A 347 24.02 -0.41 19.93
CA PRO A 347 23.25 -1.60 19.58
C PRO A 347 22.05 -1.26 18.71
N VAL A 348 21.70 -2.20 17.82
CA VAL A 348 20.58 -2.04 16.88
C VAL A 348 19.54 -3.08 17.26
N HIS A 349 18.36 -2.64 17.68
CA HIS A 349 17.28 -3.54 18.07
C HIS A 349 16.45 -3.97 16.87
N GLY A 350 16.25 -3.07 15.92
CA GLY A 350 15.52 -3.34 14.69
C GLY A 350 16.28 -2.81 13.47
N LEU A 351 16.21 -3.53 12.36
CA LEU A 351 16.89 -3.17 11.13
C LEU A 351 15.95 -3.38 9.92
N SER A 352 15.92 -2.40 9.03
CA SER A 352 15.25 -2.50 7.73
C SER A 352 16.17 -1.99 6.63
N HIS A 353 16.02 -2.49 5.41
CA HIS A 353 16.77 -2.03 4.25
C HIS A 353 15.83 -1.52 3.15
N VAL A 354 16.02 -0.27 2.73
CA VAL A 354 15.20 0.38 1.69
C VAL A 354 16.10 1.19 0.78
N ASN A 355 15.98 1.00 -0.54
CA ASN A 355 16.67 1.80 -1.57
C ASN A 355 18.20 1.96 -1.38
N GLY A 356 18.89 0.93 -0.85
CA GLY A 356 20.34 0.97 -0.63
C GLY A 356 20.77 1.54 0.72
N GLU A 357 19.83 1.91 1.59
CA GLU A 357 20.10 2.40 2.93
C GLU A 357 19.54 1.45 3.99
N PHE A 358 20.21 1.39 5.15
CA PHE A 358 19.66 0.77 6.34
C PHE A 358 18.96 1.80 7.21
N ILE A 359 17.76 1.44 7.67
CA ILE A 359 17.03 2.14 8.71
C ILE A 359 17.21 1.36 10.00
N LEU A 360 17.87 1.96 10.97
CA LEU A 360 18.23 1.35 12.24
C LEU A 360 17.30 1.89 13.34
N ALA A 361 16.53 1.01 13.96
CA ALA A 361 15.74 1.29 15.15
C ALA A 361 16.56 1.09 16.42
N ARG A 362 16.60 2.13 17.26
CA ARG A 362 17.33 2.15 18.54
C ARG A 362 16.50 2.93 19.53
N ASP A 363 16.07 2.30 20.62
CA ASP A 363 15.28 2.93 21.68
C ASP A 363 14.17 3.83 21.12
N HIS A 364 14.36 5.16 21.16
CA HIS A 364 13.43 6.19 20.70
C HIS A 364 13.92 6.92 19.43
N THR A 365 14.79 6.30 18.64
CA THR A 365 15.42 6.92 17.47
C THR A 365 15.48 6.00 16.27
N LEU A 366 15.32 6.61 15.10
CA LEU A 366 15.56 6.02 13.79
C LEU A 366 16.80 6.66 13.19
N THR A 367 17.74 5.85 12.71
CA THR A 367 18.96 6.33 12.05
C THR A 367 19.09 5.72 10.67
N TRP A 368 19.33 6.56 9.66
CA TRP A 368 19.61 6.13 8.30
C TRP A 368 21.12 6.03 8.11
N ILE A 369 21.59 4.89 7.63
CA ILE A 369 22.98 4.69 7.25
C ILE A 369 23.07 4.12 5.83
N ASP A 370 24.08 4.55 5.10
CA ASP A 370 24.39 3.96 3.79
C ASP A 370 24.87 2.51 3.95
N ALA A 371 24.35 1.60 3.12
CA ALA A 371 24.58 0.16 3.27
C ALA A 371 26.02 -0.28 2.97
N PHE A 372 26.81 0.54 2.26
CA PHE A 372 28.17 0.21 1.85
C PHE A 372 29.23 0.88 2.72
N THR A 373 28.93 2.06 3.25
CA THR A 373 29.90 2.89 3.97
C THR A 373 29.63 3.00 5.46
N GLY A 374 28.40 2.68 5.91
CA GLY A 374 27.99 2.84 7.31
C GLY A 374 27.93 4.29 7.78
N PHE A 375 28.09 5.27 6.87
CA PHE A 375 27.98 6.69 7.22
C PHE A 375 26.54 7.06 7.54
N LYS A 376 26.39 7.88 8.58
CA LYS A 376 25.11 8.38 9.07
C LYS A 376 24.57 9.47 8.15
N ASN A 377 23.40 9.22 7.56
CA ASN A 377 22.75 10.15 6.65
C ASN A 377 21.73 11.04 7.38
N GLU A 378 20.96 10.49 8.32
CA GLU A 378 19.88 11.23 9.01
C GLU A 378 19.50 10.56 10.34
N GLN A 379 18.88 11.30 11.27
CA GLN A 379 18.33 10.77 12.52
C GLN A 379 16.99 11.44 12.83
N ALA A 380 16.00 10.63 13.23
CA ALA A 380 14.70 11.09 13.69
C ALA A 380 14.43 10.53 15.10
N ALA A 381 13.81 11.34 15.96
CA ALA A 381 13.33 10.91 17.26
C ALA A 381 11.87 10.48 17.19
N THR A 382 11.49 9.49 17.99
CA THR A 382 10.11 9.00 18.12
C THR A 382 9.63 9.25 19.56
N ASN A 383 8.39 9.71 19.73
CA ASN A 383 7.81 9.92 21.06
C ASN A 383 7.13 8.67 21.63
N GLU A 384 7.20 7.53 20.93
CA GLU A 384 6.62 6.27 21.37
C GLU A 384 7.67 5.41 22.07
N ASP A 385 7.27 4.73 23.14
CA ASP A 385 8.10 3.75 23.85
C ASP A 385 8.38 2.50 23.02
N SER A 386 7.64 2.36 21.91
CA SER A 386 7.61 1.18 21.10
C SER A 386 7.05 1.55 19.70
N PHE A 387 7.85 1.46 18.64
CA PHE A 387 7.40 1.58 17.24
C PHE A 387 7.79 0.38 16.36
N TYR A 388 6.92 0.04 15.39
CA TYR A 388 7.19 -1.01 14.40
C TYR A 388 7.73 -0.40 13.10
N LEU A 389 8.81 -0.96 12.56
CA LEU A 389 9.29 -0.61 11.22
C LEU A 389 8.79 -1.65 10.21
N TYR A 390 8.07 -1.18 9.19
CA TYR A 390 7.68 -2.01 8.05
C TYR A 390 7.93 -1.26 6.76
N ALA A 391 8.45 -1.96 5.74
CA ALA A 391 8.56 -1.44 4.38
C ALA A 391 7.41 -2.02 3.55
N LYS A 392 6.56 -1.16 3.00
CA LYS A 392 5.44 -1.59 2.16
C LYS A 392 5.92 -1.81 0.72
N ASP A 393 6.08 -3.06 0.32
CA ASP A 393 6.18 -3.43 -1.10
C ASP A 393 4.83 -4.01 -1.59
N ARG A 394 4.64 -4.14 -2.91
CA ARG A 394 3.35 -4.42 -3.61
C ARG A 394 2.57 -5.67 -3.18
N ASN A 395 3.09 -6.51 -2.29
CA ASN A 395 2.45 -7.71 -1.79
C ASN A 395 2.35 -7.66 -0.25
N ASP A 396 1.15 -7.35 0.26
CA ASP A 396 0.86 -7.06 1.67
C ASP A 396 0.86 -8.32 2.59
N TYR A 397 1.87 -8.53 3.46
CA TYR A 397 1.86 -9.57 4.53
C TYR A 397 2.81 -9.25 5.71
N ILE A 398 2.55 -9.80 6.92
CA ILE A 398 3.21 -9.47 8.21
C ILE A 398 3.62 -10.74 8.99
N SER A 399 4.83 -10.81 9.55
CA SER A 399 5.30 -11.83 10.53
C SER A 399 5.22 -11.32 11.97
N GLN A 400 5.15 -12.17 13.02
CA GLN A 400 5.34 -11.84 14.46
C GLN A 400 5.77 -13.09 15.25
N PRO A 401 6.87 -13.09 16.02
CA PRO A 401 7.11 -14.07 17.08
C PRO A 401 6.44 -13.65 18.39
N GLN A 402 5.79 -14.58 19.08
CA GLN A 402 5.11 -14.36 20.36
C GLN A 402 6.05 -14.67 21.54
N ASN A 403 6.07 -13.81 22.56
CA ASN A 403 6.82 -14.04 23.80
C ASN A 403 6.24 -15.23 24.58
N ALA A 404 7.12 -16.02 25.20
CA ALA A 404 6.83 -17.28 25.91
C ALA A 404 6.01 -17.15 27.22
N TYR A 405 5.36 -16.01 27.48
CA TYR A 405 4.56 -15.79 28.70
C TYR A 405 3.05 -15.95 28.50
N ASP A 406 2.59 -16.19 27.27
CA ASP A 406 1.18 -16.52 26.98
C ASP A 406 1.03 -17.94 26.41
N THR A 407 0.11 -18.70 26.99
CA THR A 407 -0.09 -20.15 26.78
C THR A 407 -0.88 -20.51 25.52
N GLN A 408 -0.71 -19.78 24.41
CA GLN A 408 -1.46 -20.03 23.17
C GLN A 408 -0.55 -20.44 21.97
N PRO A 409 -1.07 -21.25 21.03
CA PRO A 409 -0.28 -21.86 19.97
C PRO A 409 0.30 -20.82 18.99
N LEU A 410 1.58 -21.04 18.64
CA LEU A 410 2.42 -20.24 17.75
C LEU A 410 1.78 -20.02 16.36
N LYS A 411 1.76 -18.76 15.92
CA LYS A 411 1.20 -18.31 14.63
C LYS A 411 2.26 -17.54 13.83
N PHE A 412 2.54 -17.94 12.58
CA PHE A 412 3.47 -17.26 11.68
C PHE A 412 2.87 -17.09 10.26
N ILE A 413 3.03 -15.90 9.65
CA ILE A 413 2.82 -15.58 8.22
C ILE A 413 3.89 -14.55 7.76
N ILE A 414 4.09 -14.36 6.46
CA ILE A 414 5.35 -14.18 5.75
C ILE A 414 5.50 -12.80 5.06
N ASN A 415 6.49 -12.02 5.52
CA ASN A 415 7.43 -11.10 4.82
C ASN A 415 7.83 -9.98 5.80
N SER A 416 9.10 -9.58 5.71
CA SER A 416 9.89 -8.95 6.76
C SER A 416 9.25 -7.72 7.41
N ILE A 417 8.68 -7.93 8.61
CA ILE A 417 8.40 -6.86 9.57
C ILE A 417 9.39 -6.96 10.72
N CYS A 418 9.97 -5.81 11.04
CA CYS A 418 10.91 -5.59 12.12
C CYS A 418 10.17 -5.59 13.46
N PHE A 419 10.53 -6.51 14.36
CA PHE A 419 10.00 -6.52 15.73
C PHE A 419 10.86 -5.70 16.66
N MET A 420 10.16 -5.09 17.59
CA MET A 420 10.55 -3.92 18.35
C MET A 420 11.06 -4.29 19.73
N CYS A 421 11.98 -3.45 20.22
CA CYS A 421 12.45 -3.43 21.60
C CYS A 421 11.26 -3.19 22.55
N THR A 422 10.96 -4.15 23.42
CA THR A 422 10.19 -3.88 24.63
C THR A 422 11.16 -3.87 25.80
N ARG A 423 11.31 -2.72 26.44
CA ARG A 423 11.88 -2.68 27.79
C ARG A 423 10.78 -3.13 28.75
N SER A 424 10.76 -4.42 29.09
CA SER A 424 10.03 -4.88 30.28
C SER A 424 10.96 -4.73 31.48
N ASP A 425 10.93 -3.58 32.14
CA ASP A 425 11.37 -3.49 33.53
C ASP A 425 10.33 -4.24 34.38
N VAL A 426 10.49 -5.56 34.58
CA VAL A 426 9.98 -6.31 35.75
C VAL A 426 10.90 -7.51 36.04
N LEU A 427 12.07 -7.24 36.62
CA LEU A 427 12.47 -7.62 37.98
C LEU A 427 13.89 -7.13 38.28
#